data_AF-A0A6N7VD46-F1
#
_entry.id   AF-A0A6N7VD46-F1
#
_cell.length_a   1.000
_cell.length_b   1.000
_cell.length_c   1.000
_cell.angle_alpha   90.00
_cell.angle_beta   90.00
_cell.angle_gamma   90.00
#
_symmetry.space_group_name_H-M   'P 1'
#
loop_
_entity.id
_entity.type
_entity.pdbx_description
1 polymer ?
#
loop_
_entity_poly.entity_id
_entity_poly.type
_entity_poly.pdbx_seq_one_letter_code
_entity_poly.pdbx_strand_id
1 'polypeptide(L)'
;MASVENMITYAKSRWHVPKYVMGGGRIGAEASYNSNTDDCSSFVYKCLKKGGFIPETMWNGSTEDLFKLARQGKYLKEISYKEVRRGDIFVKGREGGSGGEYGHTGIFLRKGEIIHCNAGQNWTVTTNNESEGYWYYLDNSYYPVRYFRPIGNVDNTTERTEIKQEEYSGGKKFIKNENWYGITQAVCNVRADASTNSAIVAQYGKGQKINYDSVYEGDGFRWISYIGYSGERRFVAYRQLTGDTTPWIKF
;
A
#
# COMPACT_ATOMS: atom_id res chain seq x y z
N MET A 1 -22.81 -0.31 -8.24
CA MET A 1 -22.57 -0.56 -6.80
C MET A 1 -21.17 -0.12 -6.43
N ALA A 2 -20.92 0.18 -5.16
CA ALA A 2 -19.60 0.59 -4.71
C ALA A 2 -18.61 -0.59 -4.78
N SER A 3 -17.38 -0.34 -5.23
CA SER A 3 -16.35 -1.35 -5.46
C SER A 3 -14.96 -0.82 -5.10
N VAL A 4 -14.34 -1.47 -4.11
CA VAL A 4 -12.93 -1.21 -3.76
C VAL A 4 -12.02 -1.51 -4.94
N GLU A 5 -12.32 -2.54 -5.74
CA GLU A 5 -11.46 -2.89 -6.87
C GLU A 5 -11.52 -1.86 -7.99
N ASN A 6 -12.69 -1.26 -8.27
CA ASN A 6 -12.76 -0.16 -9.25
C ASN A 6 -11.96 1.05 -8.78
N MET A 7 -12.06 1.37 -7.48
CA MET A 7 -11.28 2.43 -6.85
C MET A 7 -9.78 2.19 -6.98
N ILE A 8 -9.30 1.00 -6.61
CA ILE A 8 -7.86 0.70 -6.65
C ILE A 8 -7.35 0.53 -8.08
N THR A 9 -8.14 -0.04 -8.98
CA THR A 9 -7.79 -0.17 -10.41
C THR A 9 -7.55 1.22 -11.01
N TYR A 10 -8.45 2.18 -10.72
CA TYR A 10 -8.23 3.56 -11.11
C TYR A 10 -6.98 4.15 -10.42
N ALA A 11 -6.83 4.00 -9.10
CA ALA A 11 -5.68 4.53 -8.39
C ALA A 11 -4.34 4.06 -9.02
N LYS A 12 -4.23 2.75 -9.32
CA LYS A 12 -3.06 2.15 -9.97
C LYS A 12 -2.88 2.61 -11.41
N SER A 13 -3.95 2.84 -12.18
CA SER A 13 -3.83 3.34 -13.55
C SER A 13 -3.30 4.77 -13.63
N ARG A 14 -3.28 5.49 -12.51
CA ARG A 14 -2.70 6.83 -12.39
C ARG A 14 -1.24 6.81 -11.90
N TRP A 15 -0.64 5.66 -11.64
CA TRP A 15 0.75 5.57 -11.14
C TRP A 15 1.72 6.27 -12.10
N HIS A 16 2.47 7.25 -11.59
CA HIS A 16 3.36 8.14 -12.37
C HIS A 16 2.70 8.98 -13.49
N VAL A 17 1.37 9.16 -13.47
CA VAL A 17 0.67 9.89 -14.54
C VAL A 17 0.41 11.37 -14.20
N PRO A 18 -0.49 11.73 -13.26
CA PRO A 18 -0.73 13.14 -12.99
C PRO A 18 0.47 13.73 -12.25
N LYS A 19 0.87 14.93 -12.64
CA LYS A 19 1.83 15.71 -11.86
C LYS A 19 1.14 16.22 -10.59
N TYR A 20 1.82 16.14 -9.46
CA TYR A 20 1.35 16.75 -8.23
C TYR A 20 1.32 18.27 -8.41
N VAL A 21 0.14 18.88 -8.23
CA VAL A 21 -0.03 20.34 -8.20
C VAL A 21 -0.94 20.68 -7.04
N MET A 22 -0.50 21.58 -6.17
CA MET A 22 -1.31 22.04 -5.03
C MET A 22 -2.61 22.66 -5.53
N GLY A 23 -3.76 22.11 -5.10
CA GLY A 23 -5.07 22.53 -5.60
C GLY A 23 -5.43 22.02 -7.01
N GLY A 24 -4.56 21.25 -7.64
CA GLY A 24 -4.77 20.67 -8.96
C GLY A 24 -5.79 19.54 -8.93
N GLY A 25 -6.43 19.28 -10.07
CA GLY A 25 -7.35 18.14 -10.19
C GLY A 25 -8.77 18.42 -9.66
N ARG A 26 -9.08 19.68 -9.33
CA ARG A 26 -10.30 20.07 -8.63
C ARG A 26 -11.36 20.71 -9.54
N ILE A 27 -11.00 21.80 -10.24
CA ILE A 27 -11.90 22.62 -11.08
C ILE A 27 -11.72 22.32 -12.57
N GLY A 28 -12.76 22.60 -13.36
CA GLY A 28 -12.66 22.67 -14.81
C GLY A 28 -12.20 21.37 -15.47
N ALA A 29 -11.36 21.46 -16.49
CA ALA A 29 -10.84 20.30 -17.21
C ALA A 29 -10.03 19.35 -16.30
N GLU A 30 -9.42 19.86 -15.22
CA GLU A 30 -8.65 19.07 -14.26
C GLU A 30 -9.53 18.25 -13.31
N ALA A 31 -10.82 18.57 -13.17
CA ALA A 31 -11.75 17.75 -12.39
C ALA A 31 -11.93 16.33 -12.97
N SER A 32 -11.55 16.15 -14.25
CA SER A 32 -11.62 14.90 -14.99
C SER A 32 -10.70 13.81 -14.42
N TYR A 33 -11.09 12.55 -14.62
CA TYR A 33 -10.32 11.36 -14.27
C TYR A 33 -8.97 11.25 -14.97
N ASN A 34 -8.84 11.90 -16.12
CA ASN A 34 -7.63 11.87 -16.94
C ASN A 34 -6.77 13.14 -16.78
N SER A 35 -7.02 13.94 -15.74
CA SER A 35 -6.26 15.17 -15.49
C SER A 35 -4.76 14.94 -15.47
N ASN A 36 -4.02 15.85 -16.08
CA ASN A 36 -2.55 15.84 -16.02
C ASN A 36 -2.01 16.34 -14.67
N THR A 37 -2.89 16.83 -13.80
CA THR A 37 -2.58 17.39 -12.49
C THR A 37 -3.54 16.89 -11.42
N ASP A 38 -3.01 16.59 -10.24
CA ASP A 38 -3.80 16.22 -9.06
C ASP A 38 -3.08 16.64 -7.79
N ASP A 39 -3.81 16.99 -6.74
CA ASP A 39 -3.28 16.98 -5.38
C ASP A 39 -3.64 15.67 -4.65
N CYS A 40 -3.14 15.52 -3.42
CA CYS A 40 -3.37 14.31 -2.63
C CYS A 40 -4.87 14.02 -2.43
N SER A 41 -5.66 15.06 -2.17
CA SER A 41 -7.10 14.94 -1.90
C SER A 41 -7.94 14.80 -3.16
N SER A 42 -7.65 15.55 -4.24
CA SER A 42 -8.35 15.41 -5.52
C SER A 42 -8.19 14.00 -6.08
N PHE A 43 -7.00 13.42 -5.94
CA PHE A 43 -6.73 12.03 -6.28
C PHE A 43 -7.63 11.06 -5.50
N VAL A 44 -7.71 11.21 -4.17
CA VAL A 44 -8.58 10.36 -3.33
C VAL A 44 -10.05 10.54 -3.69
N TYR A 45 -10.53 11.77 -3.94
CA TYR A 45 -11.90 12.02 -4.40
C TYR A 45 -12.22 11.30 -5.72
N LYS A 46 -11.32 11.40 -6.71
CA LYS A 46 -11.48 10.71 -8.00
C LYS A 46 -11.52 9.19 -7.82
N CYS A 47 -10.68 8.65 -6.94
CA CYS A 47 -10.70 7.23 -6.59
C CYS A 47 -12.03 6.82 -5.93
N LEU A 48 -12.52 7.59 -4.96
CA LEU A 48 -13.79 7.30 -4.27
C LEU A 48 -14.99 7.33 -5.24
N LYS A 49 -15.01 8.26 -6.21
CA LYS A 49 -16.05 8.31 -7.25
C LYS A 49 -15.99 7.11 -8.19
N LYS A 50 -14.79 6.75 -8.67
CA LYS A 50 -14.58 5.53 -9.47
C LYS A 50 -14.97 4.26 -8.71
N GLY A 51 -14.76 4.27 -7.40
CA GLY A 51 -15.25 3.24 -6.51
C GLY A 51 -16.74 3.29 -6.23
N GLY A 52 -17.48 4.30 -6.67
CA GLY A 52 -18.90 4.47 -6.40
C GLY A 52 -19.24 4.72 -4.92
N PHE A 53 -18.26 5.12 -4.10
CA PHE A 53 -18.45 5.41 -2.67
C PHE A 53 -18.98 6.81 -2.41
N ILE A 54 -18.75 7.73 -3.35
CA ILE A 54 -19.33 9.08 -3.35
C ILE A 54 -19.96 9.35 -4.72
N PRO A 55 -20.97 10.24 -4.80
CA PRO A 55 -21.60 10.59 -6.07
C PRO A 55 -20.60 11.16 -7.08
N GLU A 56 -20.74 10.79 -8.35
CA GLU A 56 -19.96 11.35 -9.47
C GLU A 56 -20.07 12.89 -9.55
N THR A 57 -21.24 13.43 -9.16
CA THR A 57 -21.54 14.87 -9.10
C THR A 57 -20.88 15.59 -7.92
N MET A 58 -20.32 14.86 -6.96
CA MET A 58 -19.65 15.47 -5.80
C MET A 58 -18.40 16.21 -6.25
N TRP A 59 -18.20 17.42 -5.79
CA TRP A 59 -17.00 18.20 -6.07
C TRP A 59 -15.72 17.51 -5.54
N ASN A 60 -14.58 17.64 -6.25
CA ASN A 60 -13.27 17.14 -5.78
C ASN A 60 -12.75 18.06 -4.66
N GLY A 61 -13.12 17.71 -3.43
CA GLY A 61 -12.87 18.50 -2.23
C GLY A 61 -11.44 18.43 -1.71
N SER A 62 -11.19 19.17 -0.63
CA SER A 62 -9.91 19.23 0.08
C SER A 62 -9.80 18.16 1.17
N THR A 63 -8.62 18.06 1.77
CA THR A 63 -8.38 17.30 3.00
C THR A 63 -9.39 17.68 4.11
N GLU A 64 -9.77 18.96 4.21
CA GLU A 64 -10.81 19.44 5.13
C GLU A 64 -12.20 18.91 4.79
N ASP A 65 -12.51 18.78 3.50
CA ASP A 65 -13.79 18.26 3.05
C ASP A 65 -13.88 16.73 3.27
N LEU A 66 -12.77 16.00 3.22
CA LEU A 66 -12.72 14.59 3.64
C LEU A 66 -13.07 14.44 5.13
N PHE A 67 -12.55 15.32 5.99
CA PHE A 67 -12.94 15.33 7.41
C PHE A 67 -14.43 15.64 7.60
N LYS A 68 -14.98 16.60 6.85
CA LYS A 68 -16.43 16.89 6.88
C LYS A 68 -17.26 15.68 6.44
N LEU A 69 -16.84 14.97 5.38
CA LEU A 69 -17.52 13.75 4.91
C LEU A 69 -17.50 12.64 5.96
N ALA A 70 -16.39 12.49 6.70
CA ALA A 70 -16.29 11.55 7.80
C ALA A 70 -17.20 11.91 8.98
N ARG A 71 -17.28 13.19 9.35
CA ARG A 71 -18.19 13.64 10.43
C ARG A 71 -19.67 13.43 10.08
N GLN A 72 -20.03 13.57 8.81
CA GLN A 72 -21.39 13.28 8.36
C GLN A 72 -21.76 11.80 8.52
N GLY A 73 -20.76 10.90 8.56
CA GLY A 73 -20.97 9.46 8.72
C GLY A 73 -21.69 8.78 7.56
N LYS A 74 -22.02 9.53 6.50
CA LYS A 74 -22.80 9.04 5.34
C LYS A 74 -21.94 8.27 4.34
N TYR A 75 -20.73 8.75 4.07
CA TYR A 75 -19.85 8.21 3.02
C TYR A 75 -18.54 7.65 3.56
N LEU A 76 -18.12 8.06 4.75
CA LEU A 76 -16.88 7.67 5.39
C LEU A 76 -17.16 7.34 6.85
N LYS A 77 -16.72 6.16 7.30
CA LYS A 77 -16.74 5.74 8.70
C LYS A 77 -15.34 5.85 9.27
N GLU A 78 -15.16 6.51 10.39
CA GLU A 78 -13.88 6.49 11.11
C GLU A 78 -13.60 5.10 11.68
N ILE A 79 -12.36 4.66 11.55
CA ILE A 79 -11.87 3.37 12.01
C ILE A 79 -10.55 3.52 12.75
N SER A 80 -10.20 2.53 13.57
CA SER A 80 -8.86 2.43 14.15
C SER A 80 -7.85 1.96 13.11
N TYR A 81 -6.57 2.36 13.23
CA TYR A 81 -5.47 1.79 12.45
C TYR A 81 -5.42 0.25 12.52
N LYS A 82 -5.87 -0.34 13.64
CA LYS A 82 -5.93 -1.80 13.81
C LYS A 82 -6.86 -2.47 12.79
N GLU A 83 -7.90 -1.77 12.36
CA GLU A 83 -8.94 -2.26 11.45
C GLU A 83 -8.62 -1.96 9.98
N VAL A 84 -7.53 -1.24 9.70
CA VAL A 84 -7.15 -0.81 8.35
C VAL A 84 -6.99 -2.02 7.43
N ARG A 85 -7.68 -1.94 6.29
CA ARG A 85 -7.62 -2.88 5.19
C ARG A 85 -7.56 -2.14 3.86
N ARG A 86 -7.37 -2.92 2.80
CA ARG A 86 -7.41 -2.43 1.42
C ARG A 86 -8.66 -1.60 1.16
N GLY A 87 -8.48 -0.42 0.57
CA GLY A 87 -9.54 0.52 0.24
C GLY A 87 -9.91 1.50 1.34
N ASP A 88 -9.39 1.34 2.56
CA ASP A 88 -9.49 2.40 3.56
C ASP A 88 -8.60 3.59 3.16
N ILE A 89 -8.87 4.77 3.69
CA ILE A 89 -8.10 5.99 3.43
C ILE A 89 -7.50 6.52 4.73
N PHE A 90 -6.36 7.20 4.66
CA PHE A 90 -5.84 7.99 5.77
C PHE A 90 -5.96 9.47 5.43
N VAL A 91 -6.18 10.30 6.44
CA VAL A 91 -6.16 11.75 6.31
C VAL A 91 -5.30 12.29 7.44
N LYS A 92 -4.20 12.93 7.07
CA LYS A 92 -3.25 13.61 7.93
C LYS A 92 -3.54 15.11 7.89
N GLY A 93 -3.64 15.74 9.06
CA GLY A 93 -3.88 17.17 9.20
C GLY A 93 -4.84 17.49 10.34
N ARG A 94 -4.76 18.72 10.87
CA ARG A 94 -5.66 19.21 11.92
C ARG A 94 -6.94 19.76 11.30
N GLU A 95 -8.09 19.20 11.69
CA GLU A 95 -9.39 19.72 11.25
C GLU A 95 -9.50 21.24 11.49
N GLY A 96 -9.85 22.00 10.46
CA GLY A 96 -9.87 23.47 10.46
C GLY A 96 -8.54 24.14 10.05
N GLY A 97 -7.52 23.36 9.65
CA GLY A 97 -6.17 23.88 9.32
C GLY A 97 -5.33 23.00 8.38
N SER A 98 -5.90 21.97 7.76
CA SER A 98 -5.24 21.01 6.86
C SER A 98 -5.34 21.37 5.37
N GLY A 99 -5.70 22.61 5.06
CA GLY A 99 -5.73 23.11 3.69
C GLY A 99 -4.31 23.30 3.14
N GLY A 100 -4.10 22.96 1.87
CA GLY A 100 -2.82 23.17 1.19
C GLY A 100 -1.72 22.23 1.69
N GLU A 101 -0.57 22.79 2.06
CA GLU A 101 0.65 22.06 2.47
C GLU A 101 0.53 21.37 3.85
N TYR A 102 -0.50 21.69 4.61
CA TYR A 102 -0.68 21.25 6.01
C TYR A 102 -1.50 19.97 6.15
N GLY A 103 -1.90 19.36 5.03
CA GLY A 103 -2.68 18.13 5.01
C GLY A 103 -2.18 17.12 3.97
N HIS A 104 -2.33 15.83 4.26
CA HIS A 104 -2.00 14.76 3.32
C HIS A 104 -3.01 13.63 3.40
N THR A 105 -3.23 12.94 2.29
CA THR A 105 -4.19 11.84 2.23
C THR A 105 -3.81 10.83 1.18
N GLY A 106 -4.34 9.62 1.32
CA GLY A 106 -4.07 8.51 0.42
C GLY A 106 -4.89 7.28 0.77
N ILE A 107 -4.73 6.24 -0.02
CA ILE A 107 -5.55 5.02 0.03
C ILE A 107 -4.65 3.85 0.42
N PHE A 108 -5.10 3.00 1.33
CA PHE A 108 -4.41 1.76 1.65
C PHE A 108 -4.63 0.73 0.53
N LEU A 109 -3.53 0.26 -0.07
CA LEU A 109 -3.54 -0.92 -0.94
C LEU A 109 -3.63 -2.21 -0.11
N ARG A 110 -3.06 -2.16 1.09
CA ARG A 110 -3.15 -3.11 2.21
C ARG A 110 -2.64 -2.41 3.47
N LYS A 111 -2.72 -3.08 4.62
CA LYS A 111 -1.95 -2.63 5.79
C LYS A 111 -0.46 -2.69 5.47
N GLY A 112 0.26 -1.61 5.72
CA GLY A 112 1.67 -1.50 5.33
C GLY A 112 1.92 -0.88 3.96
N GLU A 113 0.89 -0.51 3.19
CA GLU A 113 1.08 -0.01 1.82
C GLU A 113 -0.01 0.96 1.42
N ILE A 114 0.40 2.12 0.95
CA ILE A 114 -0.49 3.18 0.47
C ILE A 114 -0.22 3.52 -0.98
N ILE A 115 -1.22 4.08 -1.63
CA ILE A 115 -1.11 4.80 -2.90
C ILE A 115 -1.64 6.21 -2.69
N HIS A 116 -0.89 7.19 -3.17
CA HIS A 116 -1.22 8.61 -2.97
C HIS A 116 -0.58 9.49 -4.04
N CYS A 117 -1.17 10.65 -4.30
CA CYS A 117 -0.51 11.72 -5.06
C CYS A 117 0.27 12.59 -4.07
N ASN A 118 1.60 12.64 -4.18
CA ASN A 118 2.45 13.25 -3.17
C ASN A 118 3.35 14.37 -3.73
N ALA A 119 3.49 15.45 -2.95
CA ALA A 119 4.50 16.48 -3.11
C ALA A 119 5.85 15.99 -2.55
N GLY A 120 6.96 16.34 -3.20
CA GLY A 120 8.30 15.98 -2.71
C GLY A 120 9.08 15.16 -3.73
N GLN A 121 9.52 13.95 -3.39
CA GLN A 121 10.49 13.22 -4.21
C GLN A 121 9.98 12.80 -5.60
N ASN A 122 8.67 12.55 -5.74
CA ASN A 122 8.11 11.97 -6.97
C ASN A 122 7.17 12.90 -7.74
N TRP A 123 6.64 13.96 -7.10
CA TRP A 123 5.70 14.92 -7.70
C TRP A 123 4.57 14.27 -8.51
N THR A 124 4.03 13.12 -8.05
CA THR A 124 3.03 12.33 -8.79
C THR A 124 2.38 11.28 -7.88
N VAL A 125 1.53 10.42 -8.46
CA VAL A 125 0.95 9.26 -7.79
C VAL A 125 2.01 8.16 -7.65
N THR A 126 2.33 7.81 -6.42
CA THR A 126 3.22 6.70 -6.08
C THR A 126 2.61 5.78 -5.05
N THR A 127 3.20 4.60 -4.97
CA THR A 127 2.97 3.69 -3.86
C THR A 127 4.10 3.84 -2.87
N ASN A 128 3.76 3.78 -1.59
CA ASN A 128 4.73 3.71 -0.52
C ASN A 128 4.33 2.58 0.42
N ASN A 129 5.23 1.63 0.60
CA ASN A 129 5.08 0.55 1.55
C ASN A 129 5.97 0.71 2.79
N GLU A 130 5.94 -0.29 3.68
CA GLU A 130 6.73 -0.40 4.90
C GLU A 130 8.23 -0.12 4.69
N SER A 131 8.80 -0.59 3.57
CA SER A 131 10.20 -0.40 3.19
C SER A 131 10.49 0.96 2.56
N GLU A 132 9.46 1.63 2.06
CA GLU A 132 9.54 2.97 1.46
C GLU A 132 9.14 4.06 2.45
N GLY A 133 9.11 3.70 3.74
CA GLY A 133 8.83 4.63 4.83
C GLY A 133 7.41 5.16 4.82
N TYR A 134 6.40 4.37 4.40
CA TYR A 134 5.02 4.89 4.35
C TYR A 134 4.52 5.41 5.71
N TRP A 135 5.11 4.93 6.81
CA TRP A 135 4.92 5.41 8.17
C TRP A 135 5.15 6.93 8.29
N TYR A 136 6.06 7.51 7.51
CA TYR A 136 6.29 8.96 7.45
C TYR A 136 5.01 9.72 7.10
N TYR A 137 4.23 9.19 6.15
CA TYR A 137 2.95 9.77 5.76
C TYR A 137 1.84 9.52 6.79
N LEU A 138 2.04 8.55 7.69
CA LEU A 138 1.16 8.23 8.80
C LEU A 138 1.68 8.72 10.16
N ASP A 139 2.80 9.45 10.18
CA ASP A 139 3.40 9.94 11.41
C ASP A 139 2.48 11.00 12.03
N ASN A 140 2.09 10.72 13.26
CA ASN A 140 1.15 11.49 14.06
C ASN A 140 1.85 12.52 14.96
N SER A 141 3.19 12.59 14.93
CA SER A 141 3.99 13.38 15.87
C SER A 141 3.76 14.90 15.74
N TYR A 142 3.51 15.38 14.52
CA TYR A 142 3.31 16.80 14.22
C TYR A 142 1.87 17.15 13.83
N TYR A 143 1.19 16.24 13.11
CA TYR A 143 -0.18 16.44 12.65
C TYR A 143 -1.00 15.18 12.88
N PRO A 144 -2.27 15.30 13.34
CA PRO A 144 -3.09 14.15 13.59
C PRO A 144 -3.35 13.34 12.31
N VAL A 145 -3.31 12.01 12.41
CA VAL A 145 -3.64 11.08 11.33
C VAL A 145 -4.87 10.28 11.73
N ARG A 146 -5.89 10.31 10.88
CA ARG A 146 -7.14 9.57 11.06
C ARG A 146 -7.37 8.63 9.90
N TYR A 147 -8.11 7.56 10.14
CA TYR A 147 -8.35 6.49 9.18
C TYR A 147 -9.84 6.36 8.93
N PHE A 148 -10.23 6.24 7.67
CA PHE A 148 -11.63 6.17 7.28
C PHE A 148 -11.88 5.04 6.30
N ARG A 149 -13.03 4.40 6.49
CA ARG A 149 -13.56 3.39 5.60
C ARG A 149 -14.66 3.98 4.73
N PRO A 150 -14.53 3.94 3.40
CA PRO A 150 -15.62 4.29 2.50
C PRO A 150 -16.86 3.41 2.72
N ILE A 151 -18.01 4.06 2.84
CA ILE A 151 -19.32 3.45 3.04
C ILE A 151 -20.08 3.58 1.71
N GLY A 152 -20.30 2.46 1.03
CA GLY A 152 -21.25 2.37 -0.08
C GLY A 152 -22.40 1.46 0.30
N ASN A 153 -23.53 1.54 -0.41
CA ASN A 153 -24.48 0.42 -0.44
C ASN A 153 -23.76 -0.76 -1.10
N VAL A 154 -23.15 -1.58 -0.26
CA VAL A 154 -22.55 -2.86 -0.60
C VAL A 154 -23.72 -3.83 -0.68
N ASP A 155 -24.09 -4.30 -1.87
CA ASP A 155 -24.68 -5.63 -1.87
C ASP A 155 -23.60 -6.55 -1.30
N ASN A 156 -24.00 -7.40 -0.36
CA ASN A 156 -23.22 -8.55 0.10
C ASN A 156 -23.07 -9.58 -1.04
N THR A 157 -22.49 -9.16 -2.16
CA THR A 157 -22.10 -9.97 -3.30
C THR A 157 -20.64 -9.66 -3.61
N THR A 158 -19.78 -9.99 -2.65
CA THR A 158 -18.70 -10.89 -3.05
C THR A 158 -19.11 -12.24 -2.49
N GLU A 159 -19.74 -13.01 -3.36
CA GLU A 159 -19.81 -14.45 -3.23
C GLU A 159 -18.46 -14.97 -2.74
N ARG A 160 -18.55 -15.94 -1.83
CA ARG A 160 -17.58 -17.01 -1.74
C ARG A 160 -17.31 -17.54 -3.15
N THR A 161 -16.37 -16.94 -3.87
CA THR A 161 -15.61 -17.74 -4.81
C THR A 161 -14.64 -18.51 -3.92
N GLU A 162 -15.02 -19.74 -3.62
CA GLU A 162 -14.09 -20.79 -3.22
C GLU A 162 -13.03 -20.89 -4.31
N ILE A 163 -12.04 -20.02 -4.27
CA ILE A 163 -10.71 -20.42 -4.71
C ILE A 163 -10.34 -21.47 -3.67
N LYS A 164 -10.26 -22.72 -4.09
CA LYS A 164 -9.66 -23.78 -3.27
C LYS A 164 -8.36 -23.23 -2.70
N GLN A 165 -8.40 -22.84 -1.44
CA GLN A 165 -7.23 -22.85 -0.58
C GLN A 165 -6.77 -24.30 -0.62
N GLU A 166 -5.71 -24.59 -1.36
CA GLU A 166 -4.83 -25.64 -0.87
C GLU A 166 -4.30 -25.11 0.47
N GLU A 167 -4.79 -25.70 1.56
CA GLU A 167 -4.19 -25.58 2.88
C GLU A 167 -2.69 -25.87 2.76
N TYR A 168 -1.85 -24.83 2.81
CA TYR A 168 -0.50 -25.02 3.34
C TYR A 168 -0.60 -24.91 4.86
N SER A 169 -0.89 -26.04 5.49
CA SER A 169 -0.76 -26.19 6.93
C SER A 169 0.69 -25.90 7.34
N GLY A 170 0.85 -24.95 8.25
CA GLY A 170 2.01 -24.66 9.10
C GLY A 170 3.36 -25.33 8.80
N GLY A 171 4.33 -24.52 8.38
CA GLY A 171 5.76 -24.86 8.47
C GLY A 171 6.56 -24.42 7.26
N LYS A 172 7.81 -24.01 7.48
CA LYS A 172 8.76 -23.82 6.38
C LYS A 172 9.05 -25.15 5.70
N LYS A 173 9.01 -25.17 4.37
CA LYS A 173 9.32 -26.34 3.55
C LYS A 173 10.71 -26.17 2.94
N PHE A 174 11.63 -27.08 3.24
CA PHE A 174 12.93 -27.13 2.57
C PHE A 174 12.77 -27.65 1.15
N ILE A 175 13.43 -27.01 0.17
CA ILE A 175 13.34 -27.40 -1.24
C ILE A 175 14.63 -27.96 -1.79
N LYS A 176 15.76 -27.30 -1.55
CA LYS A 176 17.06 -27.77 -2.03
C LYS A 176 18.21 -27.07 -1.30
N ASN A 177 19.36 -27.73 -1.35
CA ASN A 177 20.65 -27.07 -1.11
C ASN A 177 21.12 -26.44 -2.42
N GLU A 178 21.74 -25.27 -2.32
CA GLU A 178 22.27 -24.53 -3.45
C GLU A 178 23.30 -23.51 -2.95
N ASN A 179 24.55 -23.65 -3.37
CA ASN A 179 25.60 -22.67 -3.07
C ASN A 179 25.67 -21.66 -4.21
N TRP A 180 25.05 -20.51 -4.02
CA TRP A 180 24.94 -19.48 -5.06
C TRP A 180 24.91 -18.08 -4.43
N TYR A 181 24.86 -17.04 -5.27
CA TYR A 181 24.68 -15.67 -4.82
C TYR A 181 23.64 -14.92 -5.62
N GLY A 182 22.91 -14.01 -4.96
CA GLY A 182 21.96 -13.13 -5.61
C GLY A 182 22.28 -11.66 -5.35
N ILE A 183 21.91 -10.80 -6.29
CA ILE A 183 21.97 -9.34 -6.14
C ILE A 183 20.54 -8.81 -5.93
N THR A 184 20.31 -8.18 -4.80
CA THR A 184 19.01 -7.60 -4.46
C THR A 184 18.61 -6.51 -5.47
N GLN A 185 17.42 -6.62 -6.04
CA GLN A 185 16.84 -5.62 -6.94
C GLN A 185 15.90 -4.65 -6.20
N ALA A 186 15.53 -5.00 -4.96
CA ALA A 186 14.79 -4.20 -4.01
C ALA A 186 15.37 -4.39 -2.60
N VAL A 187 14.80 -3.72 -1.59
CA VAL A 187 15.17 -3.97 -0.19
C VAL A 187 14.63 -5.33 0.24
N CYS A 188 15.48 -6.19 0.82
CA CYS A 188 15.13 -7.54 1.23
C CYS A 188 15.33 -7.74 2.74
N ASN A 189 14.25 -8.07 3.46
CA ASN A 189 14.33 -8.33 4.89
C ASN A 189 14.98 -9.69 5.17
N VAL A 190 15.88 -9.71 6.16
CA VAL A 190 16.47 -10.92 6.71
C VAL A 190 15.67 -11.30 7.95
N ARG A 191 15.14 -12.52 7.95
CA ARG A 191 14.29 -13.04 9.00
C ARG A 191 14.93 -14.18 9.76
N ALA A 192 14.49 -14.34 11.01
CA ALA A 192 14.88 -15.44 11.88
C ALA A 192 14.34 -16.79 11.38
N ASP A 193 13.21 -16.79 10.66
CA ASP A 193 12.70 -17.99 9.99
C ASP A 193 12.08 -17.70 8.60
N ALA A 194 11.84 -18.73 7.79
CA ALA A 194 11.14 -18.66 6.50
C ALA A 194 9.62 -18.49 6.70
N SER A 195 9.26 -17.46 7.47
CA SER A 195 7.90 -17.04 7.74
C SER A 195 7.83 -15.52 7.83
N THR A 196 6.77 -14.96 7.28
CA THR A 196 6.41 -13.54 7.37
C THR A 196 6.05 -13.08 8.77
N ASN A 197 5.71 -14.00 9.68
CA ASN A 197 5.46 -13.72 11.10
C ASN A 197 6.73 -13.79 11.96
N SER A 198 7.85 -14.29 11.42
CA SER A 198 9.11 -14.37 12.16
C SER A 198 9.83 -13.02 12.24
N ALA A 199 10.60 -12.81 13.29
CA ALA A 199 11.30 -11.54 13.54
C ALA A 199 12.23 -11.15 12.39
N ILE A 200 12.21 -9.86 12.03
CA ILE A 200 13.18 -9.25 11.13
C ILE A 200 14.42 -8.93 11.96
N VAL A 201 15.58 -9.46 11.55
CA VAL A 201 16.83 -9.38 12.30
C VAL A 201 17.93 -8.60 11.58
N ALA A 202 17.77 -8.39 10.27
CA ALA A 202 18.62 -7.54 9.45
C ALA A 202 17.91 -7.18 8.13
N GLN A 203 18.56 -6.39 7.29
CA GLN A 203 18.02 -5.99 5.99
C GLN A 203 19.14 -5.82 4.98
N TYR A 204 18.88 -6.21 3.74
CA TYR A 204 19.71 -5.86 2.58
C TYR A 204 19.04 -4.73 1.80
N GLY A 205 19.76 -3.65 1.55
CA GLY A 205 19.39 -2.61 0.58
C GLY A 205 19.50 -3.11 -0.86
N LYS A 206 19.00 -2.32 -1.82
CA LYS A 206 19.11 -2.61 -3.26
C LYS A 206 20.57 -2.64 -3.72
N GLY A 207 20.90 -3.59 -4.60
CA GLY A 207 22.23 -3.76 -5.19
C GLY A 207 23.20 -4.56 -4.32
N GLN A 208 22.76 -5.07 -3.17
CA GLN A 208 23.61 -5.83 -2.26
C GLN A 208 23.65 -7.31 -2.63
N LYS A 209 24.82 -7.91 -2.41
CA LYS A 209 25.06 -9.34 -2.69
C LYS A 209 24.71 -10.19 -1.47
N ILE A 210 23.94 -11.25 -1.69
CA ILE A 210 23.61 -12.27 -0.69
C ILE A 210 24.17 -13.60 -1.18
N ASN A 211 25.07 -14.22 -0.41
CA ASN A 211 25.47 -15.61 -0.64
C ASN A 211 24.56 -16.51 0.19
N TYR A 212 24.11 -17.62 -0.40
CA TYR A 212 23.20 -18.56 0.27
C TYR A 212 23.55 -20.01 -0.06
N ASP A 213 23.07 -20.91 0.79
CA ASP A 213 23.38 -22.35 0.75
C ASP A 213 22.13 -23.23 0.58
N SER A 214 20.92 -22.65 0.69
CA SER A 214 19.66 -23.41 0.67
C SER A 214 18.43 -22.56 0.32
N VAL A 215 17.38 -23.24 -0.13
CA VAL A 215 16.11 -22.63 -0.59
C VAL A 215 14.91 -23.26 0.13
N TYR A 216 13.99 -22.41 0.58
CA TYR A 216 12.80 -22.79 1.36
C TYR A 216 11.53 -22.13 0.83
N GLU A 217 10.38 -22.70 1.18
CA GLU A 217 9.01 -22.23 0.88
C GLU A 217 8.33 -21.94 2.21
N GLY A 218 7.57 -20.86 2.29
CA GLY A 218 6.82 -20.53 3.51
C GLY A 218 5.98 -19.29 3.30
N ASP A 219 4.77 -19.28 3.85
CA ASP A 219 3.82 -18.17 3.80
C ASP A 219 3.58 -17.58 2.40
N GLY A 220 3.60 -18.42 1.35
CA GLY A 220 3.40 -17.97 -0.03
C GLY A 220 4.65 -17.38 -0.71
N PHE A 221 5.82 -17.46 -0.06
CA PHE A 221 7.08 -16.95 -0.60
C PHE A 221 8.11 -18.06 -0.80
N ARG A 222 9.00 -17.78 -1.74
CA ARG A 222 10.25 -18.50 -1.94
C ARG A 222 11.37 -17.76 -1.19
N TRP A 223 12.11 -18.48 -0.38
CA TRP A 223 13.14 -17.97 0.52
C TRP A 223 14.50 -18.55 0.15
N ILE A 224 15.54 -17.73 0.17
CA ILE A 224 16.93 -18.19 0.26
C ILE A 224 17.40 -18.16 1.72
N SER A 225 18.33 -19.05 2.08
CA SER A 225 18.84 -19.16 3.45
C SER A 225 20.35 -19.34 3.51
N TYR A 226 20.95 -18.75 4.55
CA TYR A 226 22.38 -18.75 4.80
C TYR A 226 22.65 -18.68 6.31
N ILE A 227 23.88 -18.98 6.73
CA ILE A 227 24.35 -18.73 8.09
C ILE A 227 24.83 -17.29 8.19
N GLY A 228 24.16 -16.47 9.02
CA GLY A 228 24.53 -15.09 9.24
C GLY A 228 25.78 -14.95 10.11
N TYR A 229 26.31 -13.73 10.23
CA TYR A 229 27.47 -13.44 11.08
C TYR A 229 27.26 -13.84 12.55
N SER A 230 26.01 -13.85 13.01
CA SER A 230 25.62 -14.32 14.35
C SER A 230 25.73 -15.84 14.56
N GLY A 231 26.17 -16.62 13.57
CA GLY A 231 26.18 -18.10 13.62
C GLY A 231 24.80 -18.74 13.39
N GLU A 232 23.73 -17.97 13.55
CA GLU A 232 22.35 -18.40 13.31
C GLU A 232 21.96 -18.44 11.84
N ARG A 233 21.04 -19.36 11.49
CA ARG A 233 20.44 -19.44 10.16
C ARG A 233 19.46 -18.30 9.92
N ARG A 234 19.50 -17.74 8.70
CA ARG A 234 18.73 -16.58 8.27
C ARG A 234 18.00 -16.85 6.97
N PHE A 235 16.89 -16.15 6.76
CA PHE A 235 16.00 -16.37 5.62
C PHE A 235 15.63 -15.05 4.96
N VAL A 236 15.65 -15.02 3.62
CA VAL A 236 15.30 -13.85 2.82
C VAL A 236 14.32 -14.26 1.74
N ALA A 237 13.12 -13.68 1.76
CA ALA A 237 12.13 -13.90 0.73
C ALA A 237 12.57 -13.17 -0.55
N TYR A 238 12.48 -13.85 -1.70
CA TYR A 238 12.90 -13.27 -2.98
C TYR A 238 11.84 -13.29 -4.07
N ARG A 239 10.74 -14.03 -3.92
CA ARG A 239 9.56 -13.92 -4.80
C ARG A 239 8.33 -14.51 -4.14
N GLN A 240 7.16 -14.13 -4.64
CA GLN A 240 5.91 -14.84 -4.37
C GLN A 240 5.85 -16.15 -5.17
N LEU A 241 5.10 -17.12 -4.66
CA LEU A 241 4.85 -18.39 -5.34
C LEU A 241 3.66 -18.32 -6.31
N THR A 242 2.73 -17.40 -6.06
CA THR A 242 1.50 -17.21 -6.84
C THR A 242 1.28 -15.73 -7.14
N GLY A 243 0.57 -15.41 -8.22
CA GLY A 243 0.35 -14.03 -8.64
C GLY A 243 1.57 -13.47 -9.38
N ASP A 244 2.06 -12.30 -8.99
CA ASP A 244 3.29 -11.74 -9.55
C ASP A 244 4.51 -12.42 -8.94
N THR A 245 5.11 -13.33 -9.71
CA THR A 245 6.26 -14.13 -9.28
C THR A 245 7.61 -13.49 -9.63
N THR A 246 7.61 -12.21 -10.02
CA THR A 246 8.83 -11.45 -10.34
C THR A 246 9.78 -11.42 -9.14
N PRO A 247 11.03 -11.91 -9.29
CA PRO A 247 11.94 -12.00 -8.17
C PRO A 247 12.57 -10.65 -7.81
N TRP A 248 12.62 -10.37 -6.51
CA TRP A 248 13.29 -9.20 -5.92
C TRP A 248 14.80 -9.41 -5.78
N ILE A 249 15.32 -10.59 -6.14
CA ILE A 249 16.74 -10.91 -6.18
C ILE A 249 17.06 -11.49 -7.54
N LYS A 250 18.10 -10.96 -8.19
CA LYS A 250 18.65 -11.51 -9.42
C LYS A 250 19.74 -12.52 -9.06
N PHE A 251 19.54 -13.78 -9.42
CA PHE A 251 20.48 -14.89 -9.23
C PHE A 251 21.35 -15.07 -10.46
#